data_AF-A0A7X5BR39-F1
#
_entry.id   AF-A0A7X5BR39-F1
#
_cell.length_a   1.000
_cell.length_b   1.000
_cell.length_c   1.000
_cell.angle_alpha   90.00
_cell.angle_beta   90.00
_cell.angle_gamma   90.00
#
_symmetry.space_group_name_H-M   'P 1'
#
loop_
_entity.id
_entity.type
_entity.pdbx_description
1 polymer ?
#
loop_
_entity_poly.entity_id
_entity_poly.type
_entity_poly.pdbx_seq_one_letter_code
_entity_poly.pdbx_strand_id
1 'polypeptide(L)' 'PKLKELGAKFVVVESGIETREQVLEFENLGADAFLIGTSLMKSQDPVKKLKELQGFWV' A
#
# COMPACT_ATOMS: atom_id res chain seq x y z
N PRO A 1 -2.87 3.34 14.30
CA PRO A 1 -1.48 3.73 14.62
C PRO A 1 -1.38 5.02 15.47
N LYS A 2 -0.30 5.14 16.26
CA LYS A 2 -0.01 6.27 17.16
C LYS A 2 -0.13 7.65 16.49
N LEU A 3 0.17 7.74 15.20
CA LEU A 3 -0.01 8.97 14.40
C LEU A 3 -1.45 9.51 14.45
N LYS A 4 -2.46 8.62 14.42
CA LYS A 4 -3.87 9.02 14.52
C LYS A 4 -4.23 9.52 15.91
N GLU A 5 -3.66 8.94 16.96
CA GLU A 5 -3.81 9.42 18.34
C GLU A 5 -3.21 10.82 18.52
N LEU A 6 -2.14 11.14 17.76
CA LEU A 6 -1.51 12.46 17.71
C LEU A 6 -2.28 13.46 16.82
N GLY A 7 -3.44 13.09 16.28
CA GLY A 7 -4.31 13.98 15.49
C GLY A 7 -4.11 13.93 13.97
N ALA A 8 -3.34 12.97 13.44
CA ALA A 8 -3.23 12.81 11.99
C ALA A 8 -4.57 12.38 11.36
N LYS A 9 -5.05 13.14 10.38
CA LYS A 9 -6.29 12.85 9.65
C LYS A 9 -6.15 11.65 8.70
N PHE A 10 -5.00 11.51 8.07
CA PHE A 10 -4.68 10.42 7.16
C PHE A 10 -3.26 9.92 7.44
N VAL A 11 -3.06 8.61 7.33
CA VAL A 11 -1.76 7.95 7.42
C VAL A 11 -1.48 7.33 6.06
N VAL A 12 -0.45 7.84 5.39
CA VAL A 12 0.00 7.32 4.09
C VAL A 12 1.29 6.54 4.32
N VAL A 13 1.33 5.29 3.84
CA VAL A 13 2.55 4.49 3.85
C VAL A 13 3.29 4.69 2.54
N GLU A 14 4.55 5.10 2.65
CA GLU A 14 5.43 5.35 1.53
C GLU A 14 6.62 4.39 1.61
N SER A 15 6.94 3.73 0.49
CA SER A 15 8.02 2.74 0.38
C SER A 15 7.80 1.41 1.13
N GLY A 16 8.56 0.38 0.76
CA GLY A 16 8.51 -0.94 1.41
C GLY A 16 7.32 -1.83 1.03
N ILE A 17 6.56 -1.46 -0.01
CA ILE A 17 5.41 -2.24 -0.48
C ILE A 17 5.73 -2.90 -1.82
N GLU A 18 5.79 -4.22 -1.79
CA GLU A 18 6.03 -5.08 -2.95
C GLU A 18 4.91 -6.11 -3.14
N THR A 19 4.15 -6.48 -2.11
CA THR A 19 3.13 -7.52 -2.20
C THR A 19 1.80 -7.10 -1.56
N ARG A 20 0.72 -7.82 -1.89
CA ARG A 20 -0.61 -7.57 -1.31
C ARG A 20 -0.65 -7.83 0.20
N GLU A 21 0.12 -8.80 0.68
CA GLU A 21 0.20 -9.15 2.11
C GLU A 21 0.75 -7.98 2.93
N GLN A 22 1.76 -7.27 2.41
CA GLN A 22 2.28 -6.07 3.05
C GLN A 22 1.25 -4.95 3.09
N VAL A 23 0.47 -4.77 2.01
CA VAL A 23 -0.66 -3.82 2.00
C VAL A 23 -1.64 -4.19 3.11
N LEU A 24 -2.03 -5.46 3.24
CA LEU A 24 -2.95 -5.94 4.29
C LEU A 24 -2.39 -5.69 5.70
N GLU A 25 -1.10 -5.92 5.91
CA GLU A 25 -0.44 -5.67 7.19
C GLU A 25 -0.58 -4.20 7.60
N PHE A 26 -0.24 -3.27 6.70
CA PHE A 26 -0.33 -1.84 6.97
C PHE A 26 -1.77 -1.34 7.08
N GLU A 27 -2.70 -1.88 6.30
CA GLU A 27 -4.14 -1.63 6.45
C GLU A 27 -4.61 -2.01 7.87
N ASN A 28 -4.20 -3.19 8.36
CA ASN A 28 -4.52 -3.66 9.72
C ASN A 28 -3.87 -2.80 10.82
N LEU A 29 -2.72 -2.18 10.55
CA LEU A 29 -2.09 -1.20 11.45
C LEU A 29 -2.76 0.19 11.40
N GLY A 30 -3.71 0.37 10.48
CA GLY A 30 -4.55 1.56 10.33
C GLY A 30 -3.99 2.62 9.38
N ALA A 31 -3.24 2.21 8.36
CA ALA A 31 -2.95 3.04 7.19
C ALA A 31 -4.22 3.34 6.39
N ASP A 32 -4.29 4.53 5.79
CA ASP A 32 -5.43 4.98 4.98
C ASP A 32 -5.13 4.94 3.47
N ALA A 33 -3.86 5.07 3.10
CA ALA A 33 -3.44 5.07 1.70
C ALA A 33 -1.98 4.64 1.54
N PHE A 34 -1.60 4.36 0.30
CA PHE A 34 -0.27 3.91 -0.07
C PHE A 34 0.25 4.72 -1.25
N LEU A 35 1.53 5.09 -1.21
CA LEU A 35 2.26 5.65 -2.34
C LEU A 35 3.33 4.64 -2.78
N ILE A 36 3.14 4.05 -3.95
CA ILE A 36 3.96 2.94 -4.46
C ILE A 36 4.54 3.33 -5.82
N GLY A 37 5.86 3.52 -5.87
CA GLY A 37 6.58 3.82 -7.12
C GLY A 37 7.33 2.60 -7.64
N THR A 38 8.40 2.23 -6.94
CA THR A 38 9.40 1.24 -7.39
C THR A 38 8.81 -0.10 -7.82
N SER A 39 7.88 -0.67 -7.04
CA SER A 39 7.26 -1.98 -7.37
C SER A 39 6.45 -1.92 -8.68
N LEU A 40 5.72 -0.82 -8.91
CA LEU A 40 4.98 -0.61 -10.16
C LEU A 40 5.91 -0.37 -11.35
N MET A 41 6.93 0.48 -11.17
CA MET A 41 7.84 0.86 -12.27
C MET A 41 8.78 -0.26 -12.71
N LYS A 42 9.13 -1.19 -11.80
CA LYS A 42 9.95 -2.36 -12.13
C LYS A 42 9.15 -3.57 -12.64
N SER A 43 7.82 -3.54 -12.52
CA SER A 43 6.97 -4.62 -13.02
C SER A 43 6.99 -4.67 -14.54
N GLN A 44 7.06 -5.89 -15.11
CA GLN A 44 6.85 -6.09 -16.55
C GLN A 44 5.43 -5.75 -16.98
N ASP A 45 4.46 -5.87 -16.06
CA ASP A 45 3.06 -5.49 -16.26
C ASP A 45 2.60 -4.65 -15.06
N PRO A 46 2.72 -3.31 -15.13
CA PRO A 46 2.30 -2.42 -14.04
C PRO A 46 0.80 -2.49 -13.75
N VAL A 47 -0.04 -2.81 -14.74
CA VAL A 47 -1.49 -2.91 -14.56
C VAL A 47 -1.83 -4.15 -13.74
N LYS A 48 -1.25 -5.30 -14.09
CA LYS A 48 -1.40 -6.53 -13.30
C LYS A 48 -0.89 -6.33 -11.87
N LYS A 49 0.28 -5.69 -11.71
CA LYS A 49 0.83 -5.41 -10.38
C LYS A 49 -0.05 -4.50 -9.55
N LEU A 50 -0.63 -3.46 -10.15
CA LEU A 50 -1.57 -2.58 -9.47
C LEU A 50 -2.83 -3.34 -9.01
N LYS A 51 -3.39 -4.20 -9.87
CA LYS A 51 -4.55 -5.04 -9.51
C LYS A 51 -4.24 -5.98 -8.34
N GLU A 52 -3.10 -6.65 -8.38
CA GLU A 52 -2.60 -7.49 -7.28
C GLU A 52 -2.56 -6.70 -5.96
N LEU A 53 -1.89 -5.54 -5.96
CA LEU A 53 -1.74 -4.70 -4.77
C LEU A 53 -3.08 -4.15 -4.24
N GLN A 54 -4.05 -3.90 -5.12
CA GLN A 54 -5.41 -3.49 -4.75
C GLN A 54 -6.29 -4.66 -4.28
N GLY A 55 -5.84 -5.91 -4.46
CA GLY A 55 -6.62 -7.11 -4.14
C GLY A 55 -7.66 -7.48 -5.20
N PHE A 56 -7.56 -6.94 -6.43
CA PHE A 56 -8.37 -7.37 -7.56
C PHE A 56 -7.74 -8.62 -8.19
N TRP A 57 -8.39 -9.75 -8.02
CA TRP A 57 -8.09 -10.97 -8.77
C TRP A 57 -8.84 -10.92 -10.12
N VAL A 58 -8.10 -11.03 -11.21
CA VAL A 58 -8.63 -11.42 -12.54
C VAL A 58 -8.20 -12.84 -12.84
#